data_AF-A0A969Q0J0-F1
#
_entry.id   AF-A0A969Q0J0-F1
#
_cell.length_a   1.000
_cell.length_b   1.000
_cell.length_c   1.000
_cell.angle_alpha   90.00
_cell.angle_beta   90.00
_cell.angle_gamma   90.00
#
_symmetry.space_group_name_H-M   'P 1'
#
loop_
_entity.id
_entity.type
_entity.pdbx_description
1 polymer ?
#
loop_
_entity_poly.entity_id
_entity_poly.type
_entity_poly.pdbx_seq_one_letter_code
_entity_poly.pdbx_strand_id
1 'polypeptide(L)'
;ETLEELGRYLDQPVIPFNAYGAMALARPGDDPNGGSSQFFFFKFDTEVTPPGYNLMDGRYSVFGYVVDGKEVLDKLTDKDKIISAKVVAGLDNLVQPQS
;
A
#
# COMPACT_ATOMS: atom_id res chain seq x y z
N GLU A 1 5.78 0.21 16.17
CA GLU A 1 7.00 0.97 15.87
C GLU A 1 7.34 0.77 14.40
N THR A 2 7.64 1.85 13.69
CA THR A 2 8.03 1.85 12.27
C THR A 2 9.55 1.90 12.12
N LEU A 3 10.07 1.59 10.93
CA LEU A 3 11.52 1.68 10.64
C LEU A 3 12.04 3.13 10.80
N GLU A 4 11.19 4.13 10.55
CA GLU A 4 11.49 5.56 10.75
C GLU A 4 11.67 5.90 12.23
N GLU A 5 10.78 5.44 13.10
CA GLU A 5 10.87 5.67 14.56
C GLU A 5 12.10 5.00 15.19
N LEU A 6 12.58 3.91 14.57
CA LEU A 6 13.76 3.18 15.02
C LEU A 6 15.08 3.73 14.45
N GLY A 7 15.03 4.78 13.61
CA GLY A 7 16.22 5.32 12.93
C GLY A 7 16.84 4.36 11.91
N ARG A 8 16.09 3.34 11.47
CA ARG A 8 16.56 2.26 10.58
C ARG A 8 16.14 2.50 9.13
N TYR A 9 16.54 3.66 8.60
CA TYR A 9 16.22 4.07 7.23
C TYR A 9 16.79 3.16 6.13
N LEU A 10 17.72 2.26 6.46
CA LEU A 10 18.44 1.39 5.52
C LEU A 10 18.02 -0.09 5.59
N ASP A 11 17.13 -0.47 6.50
CA ASP A 11 16.65 -1.86 6.57
C ASP A 11 15.83 -2.16 5.30
N GLN A 12 16.19 -3.24 4.60
CA GLN A 12 15.48 -3.66 3.39
C GLN A 12 14.07 -4.12 3.75
N PRO A 13 13.00 -3.47 3.25
CA PRO A 13 11.65 -3.94 3.48
C PRO A 13 11.48 -5.31 2.82
N VAL A 14 10.79 -6.22 3.51
CA VAL A 14 10.43 -7.55 2.98
C VAL A 14 9.60 -7.41 1.70
N ILE A 15 8.86 -6.32 1.59
CA ILE A 15 7.95 -6.00 0.49
C ILE A 15 8.25 -4.56 0.03
N PRO A 16 9.01 -4.36 -1.07
CA PRO A 16 9.37 -3.02 -1.52
C PRO A 16 8.17 -2.28 -2.09
N PHE A 17 7.97 -1.03 -1.65
CA PHE A 17 6.94 -0.13 -2.13
C PHE A 17 7.44 0.70 -3.32
N ASN A 18 7.86 0.01 -4.38
CA ASN A 18 8.30 0.64 -5.62
C ASN A 18 7.62 0.03 -6.86
N ALA A 19 6.79 -0.99 -6.68
CA ALA A 19 6.08 -1.62 -7.79
C ALA A 19 4.78 -0.86 -8.13
N TYR A 20 4.58 -0.58 -9.41
CA TYR A 20 3.29 -0.11 -9.91
C TYR A 20 2.20 -1.11 -9.52
N GLY A 21 1.09 -0.62 -8.96
CA GLY A 21 -0.01 -1.46 -8.50
C GLY A 21 0.19 -2.06 -7.11
N ALA A 22 1.26 -1.70 -6.38
CA ALA A 22 1.34 -1.98 -4.94
C ALA A 22 0.14 -1.34 -4.21
N MET A 23 -0.43 -2.07 -3.26
CA MET A 23 -1.56 -1.60 -2.44
C MET A 23 -1.12 -1.50 -0.98
N ALA A 24 -1.32 -0.31 -0.41
CA ALA A 24 -0.91 -0.01 0.96
C ALA A 24 -2.04 0.62 1.77
N LEU A 25 -1.95 0.43 3.09
CA LEU A 25 -2.92 0.96 4.04
C LEU A 25 -2.62 2.45 4.30
N ALA A 26 -3.63 3.31 4.15
CA ALA A 26 -3.52 4.71 4.52
C ALA A 26 -3.66 4.85 6.05
N ARG A 27 -2.96 5.85 6.60
CA ARG A 27 -2.95 6.16 8.04
C ARG A 27 -2.75 7.67 8.25
N PRO A 28 -3.11 8.21 9.43
CA PRO A 28 -2.66 9.53 9.86
C PRO A 28 -1.13 9.63 9.84
N GLY A 29 -0.60 10.81 9.51
CA GLY A 29 0.84 11.03 9.43
C GLY A 29 1.56 10.89 10.77
N ASP A 30 0.86 11.25 11.84
CA ASP A 30 1.32 11.30 13.24
C ASP A 30 1.01 10.03 14.05
N ASP A 31 0.22 9.09 13.50
CA ASP A 31 -0.10 7.82 14.16
C ASP A 31 0.18 6.63 13.21
N PRO A 32 1.30 5.92 13.39
CA PRO A 32 1.61 4.71 12.64
C PRO A 32 0.57 3.59 12.73
N ASN A 33 -0.17 3.52 13.84
CA ASN A 33 -1.19 2.50 14.09
C ASN A 33 -2.61 3.01 13.82
N GLY A 34 -2.76 4.25 13.34
CA GLY A 34 -4.06 4.88 13.09
C GLY A 34 -4.74 4.44 11.79
N GLY A 35 -4.20 3.43 11.09
CA GLY A 35 -4.81 2.86 9.89
C GLY A 35 -6.13 2.16 10.19
N SER A 36 -7.07 2.21 9.25
CA SER A 36 -8.39 1.58 9.38
C SER A 36 -8.78 0.89 8.07
N SER A 37 -9.70 1.47 7.30
CA SER A 37 -10.22 0.85 6.06
C SER A 37 -9.78 1.57 4.78
N GLN A 38 -9.06 2.68 4.90
CA GLN A 38 -8.57 3.42 3.74
C GLN A 38 -7.29 2.77 3.22
N PHE A 39 -7.24 2.55 1.92
CA PHE A 39 -6.07 2.03 1.22
C PHE A 39 -5.88 2.81 -0.08
N PHE A 40 -4.69 2.72 -0.65
CA PHE A 40 -4.36 3.36 -1.91
C PHE A 40 -3.50 2.44 -2.78
N PHE A 41 -3.58 2.67 -4.09
CA PHE A 41 -2.73 2.03 -5.07
C PHE A 41 -1.58 2.94 -5.45
N PHE A 42 -0.40 2.36 -5.57
CA PHE A 42 0.77 3.06 -6.05
C PHE A 42 0.77 3.10 -7.57
N LYS A 43 0.31 4.23 -8.13
CA LYS A 43 0.40 4.56 -9.55
C LYS A 43 1.72 5.32 -9.75
N PHE A 44 2.79 4.63 -10.14
CA PHE A 44 4.08 5.29 -10.35
C PHE A 44 4.01 6.22 -11.58
N ASP A 45 4.56 7.42 -11.45
CA ASP A 45 5.01 8.23 -12.59
C ASP A 45 6.54 8.31 -12.51
N THR A 46 7.21 7.66 -13.46
CA THR A 46 8.67 7.57 -13.56
C THR A 46 9.33 8.91 -13.84
N GLU A 47 8.61 9.92 -14.33
CA GLU A 47 9.21 11.19 -14.74
C GLU A 47 9.50 12.13 -13.57
N VAL A 48 8.77 11.98 -12.45
CA VAL A 48 8.75 13.00 -11.38
C VAL A 48 9.57 12.59 -10.15
N THR A 49 9.91 11.31 -9.99
CA THR A 49 10.59 10.82 -8.77
C THR A 49 12.06 10.48 -9.06
N PRO A 50 13.03 11.22 -8.49
CA PRO A 50 14.45 10.92 -8.67
C PRO A 50 14.79 9.49 -8.22
N PRO A 51 15.69 8.78 -8.93
CA PRO A 51 16.19 7.48 -8.47
C PRO A 51 16.73 7.57 -7.04
N GLY A 52 16.28 6.69 -6.15
CA GLY A 52 16.70 6.65 -4.74
C GLY A 52 15.78 7.37 -3.75
N TYR A 53 14.71 8.05 -4.21
CA TYR A 53 13.67 8.61 -3.34
C TYR A 53 12.49 7.63 -3.18
N ASN A 54 12.70 6.50 -2.49
CA ASN A 54 11.56 5.71 -2.02
C ASN A 54 11.03 6.32 -0.71
N LEU A 55 10.22 7.37 -0.82
CA LEU A 55 9.63 8.09 0.31
C LEU A 55 8.57 7.29 1.08
N MET A 56 8.23 6.10 0.60
CA MET A 56 7.08 5.34 1.06
C MET A 56 7.49 4.05 1.78
N ASP A 57 8.66 3.49 1.43
CA ASP A 57 9.27 2.39 2.19
C ASP A 57 9.44 2.79 3.65
N GLY A 58 8.99 1.92 4.55
CA GLY A 58 9.04 2.15 6.00
C GLY A 58 7.95 3.07 6.56
N ARG A 59 7.17 3.78 5.70
CA ARG A 59 6.09 4.68 6.13
C ARG A 59 4.70 4.08 6.07
N TYR A 60 4.45 3.24 5.08
CA TYR A 60 3.15 2.59 4.86
C TYR A 60 3.29 1.07 4.87
N SER A 61 2.22 0.40 5.30
CA SER A 61 2.16 -1.07 5.29
C SER A 61 1.60 -1.54 3.95
N VAL A 62 2.45 -2.18 3.16
CA VAL A 62 2.08 -2.83 1.89
C VAL A 62 1.46 -4.18 2.20
N PHE A 63 0.29 -4.46 1.63
CA PHE A 63 -0.43 -5.70 1.91
C PHE A 63 -1.02 -6.38 0.68
N GLY A 64 -0.81 -5.83 -0.52
CA GLY A 64 -1.28 -6.46 -1.75
C GLY A 64 -0.68 -5.86 -3.01
N TYR A 65 -0.95 -6.52 -4.12
CA TYR A 65 -0.53 -6.11 -5.46
C TYR A 65 -1.65 -6.35 -6.46
N VAL A 66 -1.80 -5.42 -7.39
CA VAL A 66 -2.65 -5.62 -8.57
C VAL A 66 -1.97 -6.63 -9.49
N VAL A 67 -2.65 -7.75 -9.74
CA VAL A 67 -2.17 -8.83 -10.63
C VAL A 67 -2.86 -8.84 -12.00
N ASP A 68 -3.98 -8.13 -12.12
CA ASP A 68 -4.78 -8.01 -13.36
C ASP A 68 -5.50 -6.64 -13.39
N GLY A 69 -5.80 -6.12 -14.58
CA GLY A 69 -6.52 -4.85 -14.77
C GLY A 69 -5.64 -3.58 -14.67
N LYS A 70 -4.35 -3.67 -15.05
CA LYS A 70 -3.39 -2.55 -15.02
C LYS A 70 -3.90 -1.32 -15.77
N GLU A 71 -4.50 -1.51 -16.94
CA GLU A 71 -5.06 -0.47 -17.80
C GLU A 71 -6.29 0.22 -17.19
N VAL A 72 -7.02 -0.45 -16.30
CA VAL A 72 -8.11 0.14 -15.53
C VAL A 72 -7.52 1.02 -14.43
N LEU A 73 -6.56 0.50 -13.66
CA LEU A 73 -5.86 1.24 -12.60
C LEU A 73 -5.25 2.54 -13.16
N ASP A 74 -4.66 2.48 -14.34
CA ASP A 74 -4.05 3.63 -15.02
C ASP A 74 -5.05 4.76 -15.26
N LYS A 75 -6.28 4.41 -15.65
CA LYS A 75 -7.36 5.36 -15.97
C LYS A 75 -8.15 5.85 -14.77
N LEU A 76 -7.97 5.23 -13.59
CA LEU A 76 -8.69 5.65 -12.38
C LEU A 76 -8.39 7.11 -12.01
N THR A 77 -9.45 7.83 -11.66
CA THR A 77 -9.46 9.22 -11.22
C THR A 77 -10.13 9.33 -9.83
N ASP A 78 -10.05 10.51 -9.23
CA ASP A 78 -10.73 10.86 -7.98
C ASP A 78 -12.27 10.85 -8.08
N LYS A 79 -12.81 10.80 -9.30
CA LYS A 79 -14.26 10.74 -9.57
C LYS A 79 -14.79 9.31 -9.57
N ASP A 80 -13.92 8.31 -9.66
CA ASP A 80 -14.30 6.91 -9.71
C ASP A 80 -14.65 6.36 -8.33
N LYS A 81 -15.52 5.32 -8.32
CA LYS A 81 -15.99 4.69 -7.08
C LYS A 81 -15.84 3.19 -7.15
N ILE A 82 -15.45 2.59 -6.03
CA ILE A 82 -15.52 1.14 -5.84
C ILE A 82 -17.00 0.77 -5.69
N ILE A 83 -17.52 0.01 -6.64
CA ILE A 83 -18.93 -0.46 -6.63
C ILE A 83 -19.07 -1.76 -5.83
N SER A 84 -18.06 -2.63 -5.88
CA SER A 84 -18.04 -3.89 -5.14
C SER A 84 -16.61 -4.36 -4.92
N ALA A 85 -16.41 -5.14 -3.86
CA ALA A 85 -15.18 -5.87 -3.60
C ALA A 85 -15.56 -7.28 -3.13
N LYS A 86 -14.87 -8.31 -3.63
CA LYS A 86 -15.16 -9.70 -3.30
C LYS A 86 -13.86 -10.47 -3.10
N VAL A 87 -13.77 -11.21 -2.00
CA VAL A 87 -12.71 -12.20 -1.80
C VAL A 87 -13.02 -13.41 -2.68
N VAL A 88 -12.10 -13.76 -3.57
CA VAL A 88 -12.27 -14.87 -4.52
C VAL A 88 -11.49 -16.13 -4.13
N ALA A 89 -10.46 -15.99 -3.30
CA ALA A 89 -9.63 -17.08 -2.79
C ALA A 89 -9.00 -16.69 -1.44
N GLY A 90 -8.59 -17.68 -0.65
CA GLY A 90 -7.78 -17.50 0.56
C GLY A 90 -8.53 -17.05 1.82
N LEU A 91 -9.86 -16.97 1.79
CA LEU A 91 -10.68 -16.57 2.96
C LEU A 91 -10.49 -17.52 4.16
N ASP A 92 -10.16 -18.78 3.89
CA ASP A 92 -9.83 -19.82 4.87
C ASP A 92 -8.59 -19.51 5.71
N ASN A 93 -7.71 -18.60 5.25
CA ASN A 93 -6.54 -18.16 6.00
C ASN A 93 -6.84 -17.03 7.00
N LEU A 94 -8.08 -16.50 7.02
CA LEU A 94 -8.44 -15.40 7.91
C LEU A 94 -8.55 -15.89 9.36
N VAL A 95 -7.65 -15.40 10.21
CA VAL A 95 -7.72 -15.57 11.67
C VAL A 95 -8.37 -14.33 12.27
N GLN A 96 -9.54 -14.48 12.90
CA GLN A 96 -10.21 -13.37 13.57
C GLN A 96 -9.51 -13.02 14.89
N PRO A 97 -9.43 -11.72 15.25
CA PRO A 97 -8.87 -11.32 16.54
C PRO A 97 -9.70 -11.90 17.68
N GLN A 98 -9.02 -12.33 18.74
CA GLN A 98 -9.68 -12.72 19.99
C GLN A 98 -10.18 -11.45 20.67
N SER A 99 -11.45 -11.45 21.09
CA SER A 99 -12.09 -10.33 21.79
C SER A 99 -11.57 -10.16 23.21
#